data_AF-A0A836X7Y3-F1
#
_entry.id   AF-A0A836X7Y3-F1
#
_cell.length_a   1.000
_cell.length_b   1.000
_cell.length_c   1.000
_cell.angle_alpha   90.00
_cell.angle_beta   90.00
_cell.angle_gamma   90.00
#
_symmetry.space_group_name_H-M   'P 1'
#
loop_
_entity.id
_entity.type
_entity.pdbx_description
1 polymer ?
#
loop_
_entity_poly.entity_id
_entity_poly.type
_entity_poly.pdbx_seq_one_letter_code
_entity_poly.pdbx_strand_id
1 'polypeptide(L)'
;MLPRAQADSPAQKQASELSINEIFFSIQGESTKVGLPTIFIRLSGCPLRCQYCDTAYAFHKGDKISINNIIESISQYQTKHVTVTGGEPLAQRACHELLSRLCDEKYQVSLETSGAIDISNVDKRVMKIVDIKTPTSEEESKNKYENLKYLNKDDQIKFVICDQTDYEWSKQKLSELNLTGHCEVLFSPEHQTLNPTDLANWILEDNLNVRMQVQLHKYLWGNVPGK
;
A
#
# COMPACT_ATOMS: atom_id res chain seq x y z
N MET A 1 33.10 -37.62 -39.41
CA MET A 1 31.92 -37.52 -38.53
C MET A 1 32.26 -36.57 -37.40
N LEU A 2 31.75 -35.33 -37.46
CA LEU A 2 31.83 -34.38 -36.34
C LEU A 2 30.45 -34.37 -35.66
N PRO A 3 30.37 -34.47 -34.32
CA PRO A 3 29.09 -34.42 -33.63
C PRO A 3 28.53 -33.00 -33.69
N ARG A 4 27.25 -32.88 -34.10
CA ARG A 4 26.49 -31.63 -34.06
C ARG A 4 26.26 -31.25 -32.60
N ALA A 5 26.72 -30.06 -32.21
CA ALA A 5 26.28 -29.42 -30.98
C ALA A 5 24.77 -29.15 -31.09
N GLN A 6 23.99 -29.74 -30.19
CA GLN A 6 22.60 -29.33 -29.96
C GLN A 6 22.63 -27.98 -29.28
N ALA A 7 22.03 -26.97 -29.92
CA ALA A 7 21.76 -25.69 -29.29
C ALA A 7 20.64 -25.90 -28.27
N ASP A 8 20.94 -25.66 -27.00
CA ASP A 8 19.93 -25.58 -25.95
C ASP A 8 18.97 -24.43 -26.24
N SER A 9 17.69 -24.77 -26.40
CA SER A 9 16.60 -23.80 -26.49
C SER A 9 16.46 -23.08 -25.15
N PRO A 10 16.31 -21.75 -25.11
CA PRO A 10 16.09 -21.04 -23.85
C PRO A 10 14.77 -21.50 -23.25
N ALA A 11 14.84 -22.17 -22.11
CA ALA A 11 13.66 -22.55 -21.32
C ALA A 11 12.80 -21.30 -21.10
N GLN A 12 11.56 -21.32 -21.63
CA GLN A 12 10.57 -20.29 -21.35
C GLN A 12 10.36 -20.24 -19.84
N LYS A 13 10.89 -19.20 -19.19
CA LYS A 13 10.73 -18.97 -17.76
C LYS A 13 9.22 -18.88 -17.48
N GLN A 14 8.69 -19.81 -16.69
CA GLN A 14 7.28 -19.80 -16.31
C GLN A 14 6.94 -18.43 -15.69
N ALA A 15 5.91 -17.77 -16.21
CA ALA A 15 5.53 -16.44 -15.73
C ALA A 15 5.17 -16.50 -14.24
N SER A 16 5.74 -15.60 -13.44
CA SER A 16 5.43 -15.52 -12.01
C SER A 16 3.94 -15.26 -11.80
N GLU A 17 3.36 -15.92 -10.78
CA GLU A 17 1.96 -15.79 -10.40
C GLU A 17 1.81 -15.13 -9.03
N LEU A 18 0.72 -14.39 -8.86
CA LEU A 18 0.30 -13.79 -7.61
C LEU A 18 -1.07 -14.34 -7.21
N SER A 19 -1.30 -14.46 -5.91
CA SER A 19 -2.63 -14.67 -5.35
C SER A 19 -3.33 -13.33 -5.30
N ILE A 20 -4.33 -13.12 -6.15
CA ILE A 20 -5.06 -11.87 -6.29
C ILE A 20 -6.43 -12.03 -5.65
N ASN A 21 -6.79 -11.11 -4.76
CA ASN A 21 -8.11 -11.06 -4.16
C ASN A 21 -9.10 -10.36 -5.10
N GLU A 22 -8.73 -9.18 -5.62
CA GLU A 22 -9.54 -8.42 -6.57
C GLU A 22 -8.68 -7.47 -7.41
N ILE A 23 -9.16 -7.16 -8.62
CA ILE A 23 -8.66 -6.08 -9.47
C ILE A 23 -9.86 -5.24 -9.87
N PHE A 24 -9.84 -3.94 -9.58
CA PHE A 24 -10.97 -3.06 -9.84
C PHE A 24 -10.52 -1.63 -10.18
N PHE A 25 -11.38 -0.88 -10.83
CA PHE A 25 -11.14 0.52 -11.20
C PHE A 25 -12.05 1.43 -10.37
N SER A 26 -11.45 2.37 -9.64
CA SER A 26 -12.18 3.32 -8.80
C SER A 26 -11.44 4.66 -8.67
N ILE A 27 -11.76 5.45 -7.65
CA ILE A 27 -11.07 6.67 -7.24
C ILE A 27 -10.17 6.35 -6.05
N GLN A 28 -8.92 6.81 -6.09
CA GLN A 28 -8.04 6.74 -4.94
C GLN A 28 -8.66 7.53 -3.79
N GLY A 29 -9.01 6.82 -2.71
CA GLY A 29 -9.68 7.39 -1.56
C GLY A 29 -8.72 7.93 -0.49
N GLU A 30 -7.43 7.64 -0.64
CA GLU A 30 -6.38 7.92 0.34
C GLU A 30 -5.09 8.43 -0.32
N SER A 31 -4.09 8.80 0.47
CA SER A 31 -2.82 9.42 0.09
C SER A 31 -2.94 10.82 -0.52
N THR A 32 -1.80 11.43 -0.87
CA THR A 32 -1.75 12.66 -1.71
C THR A 32 -2.38 12.50 -3.10
N LYS A 33 -2.74 11.28 -3.51
CA LYS A 33 -3.38 10.95 -4.78
C LYS A 33 -4.92 10.87 -4.68
N VAL A 34 -5.50 11.24 -3.54
CA VAL A 34 -6.95 11.23 -3.33
C VAL A 34 -7.69 11.95 -4.47
N GLY A 35 -8.78 11.34 -4.95
CA GLY A 35 -9.60 11.87 -6.05
C GLY A 35 -9.20 11.43 -7.45
N LEU A 36 -8.06 10.75 -7.63
CA LEU A 36 -7.60 10.30 -8.96
C LEU A 36 -8.21 8.95 -9.37
N PRO A 37 -8.68 8.78 -10.63
CA PRO A 37 -9.07 7.48 -11.16
C PRO A 37 -7.88 6.51 -11.16
N THR A 38 -8.03 5.39 -10.47
CA THR A 38 -6.93 4.47 -10.12
C THR A 38 -7.40 3.03 -10.26
N ILE A 39 -6.53 2.20 -10.81
CA ILE A 39 -6.72 0.74 -10.87
C ILE A 39 -6.10 0.15 -9.62
N PHE A 40 -6.88 -0.59 -8.84
CA PHE A 40 -6.42 -1.28 -7.65
C PHE A 40 -6.16 -2.74 -7.96
N ILE A 41 -5.00 -3.23 -7.51
CA ILE A 41 -4.61 -4.64 -7.55
C ILE A 41 -4.42 -5.10 -6.12
N ARG A 42 -5.41 -5.80 -5.57
CA ARG A 42 -5.42 -6.28 -4.17
C ARG A 42 -4.91 -7.72 -4.10
N LEU A 43 -3.81 -7.95 -3.38
CA LEU A 43 -3.12 -9.24 -3.23
C LEU A 43 -3.57 -10.02 -1.98
N SER A 44 -3.93 -11.27 -2.10
CA SER A 44 -4.35 -12.03 -0.92
C SER A 44 -3.22 -12.30 0.09
N GLY A 45 -3.59 -12.36 1.37
CA GLY A 45 -2.72 -12.74 2.48
C GLY A 45 -2.08 -11.55 3.19
N CYS A 46 -2.07 -11.59 4.52
CA CYS A 46 -1.36 -10.63 5.37
C CYS A 46 -0.80 -11.38 6.59
N PRO A 47 0.44 -11.11 7.03
CA PRO A 47 0.98 -11.68 8.26
C PRO A 47 0.46 -10.97 9.53
N LEU A 48 -0.22 -9.84 9.40
CA LEU A 48 -0.77 -9.04 10.51
C LEU A 48 -2.27 -9.34 10.72
N ARG A 49 -2.77 -9.08 11.92
CA ARG A 49 -4.18 -9.18 12.33
C ARG A 49 -4.63 -7.91 13.05
N CYS A 50 -4.43 -6.76 12.40
CA CYS A 50 -4.78 -5.48 12.98
C CYS A 50 -6.25 -5.44 13.41
N GLN A 51 -6.53 -4.96 14.63
CA GLN A 51 -7.89 -4.93 15.19
C GLN A 51 -8.88 -4.10 14.34
N TYR A 52 -8.40 -3.04 13.69
CA TYR A 52 -9.20 -2.16 12.82
C TYR A 52 -9.09 -2.51 11.32
N CYS A 53 -8.69 -3.73 10.95
CA CYS A 53 -8.52 -4.09 9.54
C CYS A 53 -9.85 -4.09 8.77
N ASP A 54 -10.02 -3.12 7.86
CA ASP A 54 -11.19 -3.00 6.99
C ASP A 54 -11.18 -3.96 5.77
N THR A 55 -10.10 -4.70 5.59
CA THR A 55 -9.89 -5.63 4.46
C THR A 55 -9.58 -7.05 4.91
N ALA A 56 -10.08 -7.47 6.08
CA ALA A 56 -9.89 -8.83 6.61
C ALA A 56 -10.33 -9.95 5.64
N TYR A 57 -11.25 -9.65 4.70
CA TYR A 57 -11.65 -10.59 3.65
C TYR A 57 -10.50 -10.98 2.71
N ALA A 58 -9.47 -10.14 2.56
CA ALA A 58 -8.30 -10.42 1.73
C ALA A 58 -7.32 -11.42 2.37
N PHE A 59 -7.53 -11.87 3.61
CA PHE A 59 -6.59 -12.76 4.31
C PHE A 59 -6.56 -14.21 3.80
N HIS A 60 -7.64 -14.70 3.19
CA HIS A 60 -7.80 -16.15 3.00
C HIS A 60 -8.15 -16.61 1.58
N LYS A 61 -8.58 -15.72 0.67
CA LYS A 61 -9.01 -16.10 -0.68
C LYS A 61 -8.30 -15.26 -1.74
N GLY A 62 -7.79 -15.94 -2.78
CA GLY A 62 -7.29 -15.31 -3.99
C GLY A 62 -7.08 -16.30 -5.11
N ASP A 63 -7.33 -15.84 -6.33
CA ASP A 63 -7.07 -16.60 -7.54
C ASP A 63 -5.60 -16.43 -7.94
N LYS A 64 -4.99 -17.52 -8.43
CA LYS A 64 -3.65 -17.46 -8.99
C LYS A 64 -3.71 -16.86 -10.38
N ILE A 65 -3.16 -15.66 -10.52
CA ILE A 65 -3.14 -14.92 -11.79
C ILE A 65 -1.68 -14.62 -12.14
N SER A 66 -1.30 -14.90 -13.39
CA SER A 66 0.02 -14.56 -13.91
C SER A 66 0.18 -13.04 -14.03
N ILE A 67 1.38 -12.50 -13.83
CA ILE A 67 1.65 -11.07 -13.98
C ILE A 67 1.26 -10.55 -15.37
N ASN A 68 1.45 -11.37 -16.41
CA ASN A 68 1.04 -10.99 -17.77
C ASN A 68 -0.47 -10.81 -17.89
N ASN A 69 -1.26 -11.72 -17.33
CA ASN A 69 -2.73 -11.61 -17.35
C ASN A 69 -3.21 -10.42 -16.50
N ILE A 70 -2.53 -10.10 -15.39
CA ILE A 70 -2.83 -8.90 -14.59
C ILE A 70 -2.64 -7.65 -15.47
N ILE A 71 -1.48 -7.49 -16.10
CA ILE A 71 -1.17 -6.34 -16.96
C ILE A 71 -2.13 -6.23 -18.14
N GLU A 72 -2.43 -7.35 -18.79
CA GLU A 72 -3.40 -7.40 -19.90
C GLU A 72 -4.78 -6.94 -19.44
N SER A 73 -5.28 -7.45 -18.30
CA SER A 73 -6.60 -7.10 -17.77
C SER A 73 -6.75 -5.62 -17.42
N ILE A 74 -5.69 -4.95 -16.97
CA ILE A 74 -5.74 -3.53 -16.60
C ILE A 74 -5.50 -2.60 -17.79
N SER A 75 -5.01 -3.12 -18.93
CA SER A 75 -4.68 -2.34 -20.12
C SER A 75 -5.91 -1.67 -20.77
N GLN A 76 -7.11 -2.18 -20.49
CA GLN A 76 -8.37 -1.62 -20.98
C GLN A 76 -8.72 -0.24 -20.41
N TYR A 77 -8.15 0.13 -19.27
CA TYR A 77 -8.45 1.39 -18.60
C TYR A 77 -7.55 2.53 -19.09
N GLN A 78 -8.12 3.73 -19.26
CA GLN A 78 -7.37 4.89 -19.75
C GLN A 78 -6.41 5.49 -18.71
N THR A 79 -6.68 5.30 -17.41
CA THR A 79 -5.81 5.84 -16.36
C THR A 79 -4.42 5.21 -16.40
N LYS A 80 -3.43 5.97 -15.95
CA LYS A 80 -2.07 5.47 -15.71
C LYS A 80 -1.79 5.24 -14.23
N HIS A 81 -2.73 5.51 -13.33
CA HIS A 81 -2.55 5.27 -11.91
C HIS A 81 -2.91 3.84 -11.54
N VAL A 82 -1.98 3.15 -10.89
CA VAL A 82 -2.18 1.80 -10.35
C VAL A 82 -1.75 1.80 -8.89
N THR A 83 -2.61 1.31 -8.01
CA THR A 83 -2.27 1.04 -6.61
C THR A 83 -2.23 -0.46 -6.38
N VAL A 84 -1.08 -0.98 -5.98
CA VAL A 84 -0.91 -2.36 -5.51
C VAL A 84 -1.05 -2.35 -3.99
N THR A 85 -1.97 -3.15 -3.44
CA THR A 85 -2.40 -3.08 -2.02
C THR A 85 -2.85 -4.45 -1.48
N GLY A 86 -3.21 -4.47 -0.18
CA GLY A 86 -4.11 -5.33 0.62
C GLY A 86 -4.04 -6.82 0.37
N GLY A 87 -3.95 -7.80 1.28
CA GLY A 87 -3.43 -7.74 2.63
C GLY A 87 -2.03 -7.15 2.61
N GLU A 88 -0.96 -7.86 2.93
CA GLU A 88 0.39 -7.30 2.79
C GLU A 88 0.97 -7.68 1.43
N PRO A 89 1.09 -6.76 0.44
CA PRO A 89 1.53 -7.12 -0.91
C PRO A 89 2.92 -7.76 -0.92
N LEU A 90 3.83 -7.25 -0.09
CA LEU A 90 5.21 -7.72 -0.02
C LEU A 90 5.35 -9.09 0.64
N ALA A 91 4.26 -9.66 1.20
CA ALA A 91 4.26 -11.05 1.67
C ALA A 91 4.35 -12.05 0.50
N GLN A 92 4.02 -11.62 -0.71
CA GLN A 92 4.19 -12.40 -1.93
C GLN A 92 5.44 -11.93 -2.68
N ARG A 93 6.50 -12.77 -2.74
CA ARG A 93 7.78 -12.41 -3.37
C ARG A 93 7.65 -11.90 -4.82
N ALA A 94 6.70 -12.44 -5.58
CA ALA A 94 6.43 -12.01 -6.95
C ALA A 94 5.86 -10.58 -7.07
N CYS A 95 5.47 -9.94 -5.96
CA CYS A 95 4.99 -8.56 -5.95
C CYS A 95 6.07 -7.59 -6.44
N HIS A 96 7.35 -7.84 -6.12
CA HIS A 96 8.45 -7.02 -6.62
C HIS A 96 8.52 -7.03 -8.15
N GLU A 97 8.29 -8.20 -8.78
CA GLU A 97 8.26 -8.32 -10.24
C GLU A 97 7.06 -7.57 -10.83
N LEU A 98 5.87 -7.70 -10.23
CA LEU A 98 4.68 -6.97 -10.67
C LEU A 98 4.91 -5.46 -10.64
N LEU A 99 5.44 -4.92 -9.54
CA LEU A 99 5.72 -3.50 -9.37
C LEU A 99 6.66 -2.97 -10.46
N SER A 100 7.78 -3.65 -10.71
CA SER A 100 8.73 -3.26 -11.76
C SER A 100 8.10 -3.32 -13.15
N ARG A 101 7.34 -4.39 -13.44
CA ARG A 101 6.67 -4.57 -14.74
C ARG A 101 5.62 -3.48 -15.00
N LEU A 102 4.83 -3.10 -14.01
CA LEU A 102 3.87 -2.01 -14.13
C LEU A 102 4.57 -0.68 -14.46
N CYS A 103 5.71 -0.39 -13.83
CA CYS A 103 6.51 0.78 -14.16
C CYS A 103 7.10 0.72 -15.58
N ASP A 104 7.48 -0.47 -16.07
CA ASP A 104 7.98 -0.67 -17.43
C ASP A 104 6.89 -0.37 -18.48
N GLU A 105 5.65 -0.75 -18.18
CA GLU A 105 4.42 -0.42 -18.95
C GLU A 105 3.95 1.05 -18.78
N LYS A 106 4.77 1.89 -18.14
CA LYS A 106 4.55 3.34 -17.96
C LYS A 106 3.36 3.70 -17.08
N TYR A 107 2.92 2.80 -16.20
CA TYR A 107 2.01 3.17 -15.12
C TYR A 107 2.73 3.98 -14.03
N GLN A 108 1.99 4.88 -13.39
CA GLN A 108 2.35 5.54 -12.15
C GLN A 108 1.88 4.64 -11.00
N VAL A 109 2.83 3.97 -10.35
CA VAL A 109 2.53 2.89 -9.40
C VAL A 109 2.68 3.39 -7.98
N SER A 110 1.65 3.14 -7.17
CA SER A 110 1.67 3.28 -5.72
C SER A 110 1.63 1.89 -5.07
N LEU A 111 2.40 1.72 -3.99
CA LEU A 111 2.38 0.53 -3.14
C LEU A 111 1.89 0.93 -1.75
N GLU A 112 0.79 0.35 -1.30
CA GLU A 112 0.32 0.46 0.08
C GLU A 112 0.79 -0.77 0.87
N THR A 113 1.60 -0.57 1.90
CA THR A 113 2.22 -1.65 2.70
C THR A 113 2.20 -1.33 4.19
N SER A 114 2.17 -2.35 5.04
CA SER A 114 2.12 -2.22 6.50
C SER A 114 3.43 -1.78 7.15
N GLY A 115 4.53 -1.71 6.39
CA GLY A 115 5.85 -1.44 6.95
C GLY A 115 6.43 -2.58 7.81
N ALA A 116 5.77 -3.74 7.90
CA ALA A 116 6.27 -4.92 8.62
C ALA A 116 7.20 -5.83 7.77
N ILE A 117 7.27 -5.60 6.46
CA ILE A 117 8.14 -6.31 5.53
C ILE A 117 9.20 -5.34 4.97
N ASP A 118 10.40 -5.85 4.69
CA ASP A 118 11.50 -5.06 4.15
C ASP A 118 11.14 -4.47 2.78
N ILE A 119 11.33 -3.15 2.63
CA ILE A 119 11.01 -2.42 1.40
C ILE A 119 12.24 -2.11 0.55
N SER A 120 13.44 -2.57 0.94
CA SER A 120 14.71 -2.21 0.29
C SER A 120 14.78 -2.57 -1.20
N ASN A 121 14.07 -3.61 -1.60
CA ASN A 121 14.03 -4.14 -2.97
C ASN A 121 12.80 -3.68 -3.78
N VAL A 122 12.01 -2.74 -3.25
CA VAL A 122 10.92 -2.11 -4.02
C VAL A 122 11.53 -1.21 -5.09
N ASP A 123 11.03 -1.30 -6.32
CA ASP A 123 11.46 -0.44 -7.43
C ASP A 123 11.37 1.04 -7.05
N LYS A 124 12.44 1.80 -7.27
CA LYS A 124 12.53 3.22 -6.86
C LYS A 124 11.51 4.11 -7.57
N ARG A 125 10.94 3.68 -8.70
CA ARG A 125 9.90 4.39 -9.44
C ARG A 125 8.52 4.29 -8.77
N VAL A 126 8.34 3.35 -7.84
CA VAL A 126 7.09 3.13 -7.11
C VAL A 126 7.03 4.09 -5.93
N MET A 127 5.91 4.81 -5.83
CA MET A 127 5.58 5.59 -4.64
C MET A 127 5.14 4.63 -3.53
N LYS A 128 5.86 4.63 -2.41
CA LYS A 128 5.57 3.79 -1.25
C LYS A 128 4.71 4.58 -0.27
N ILE A 129 3.61 3.98 0.17
CA ILE A 129 2.76 4.46 1.25
C ILE A 129 2.90 3.43 2.37
N VAL A 130 3.63 3.79 3.42
CA VAL A 130 3.94 2.91 4.55
C VAL A 130 3.03 3.25 5.72
N ASP A 131 2.16 2.30 6.07
CA ASP A 131 1.26 2.43 7.21
C ASP A 131 1.99 2.00 8.49
N ILE A 132 2.47 2.97 9.28
CA ILE A 132 3.00 2.68 10.62
C ILE A 132 1.83 2.29 11.53
N LYS A 133 1.90 1.09 12.07
CA LYS A 133 0.84 0.52 12.90
C LYS A 133 0.87 1.13 14.29
N THR A 134 -0.25 1.76 14.66
CA THR A 134 -0.47 2.40 15.96
C THR A 134 -0.82 1.36 17.04
N PRO A 135 -0.75 1.70 18.34
CA PRO A 135 -1.08 0.77 19.43
C PRO A 135 -2.45 0.08 19.30
N THR A 136 -3.50 0.79 18.87
CA THR A 136 -4.84 0.18 18.70
C THR A 136 -4.88 -0.89 17.59
N SER A 137 -3.84 -0.99 16.76
CA SER A 137 -3.71 -2.11 15.82
C SER A 137 -3.36 -3.43 16.48
N GLU A 138 -2.76 -3.42 17.68
CA GLU A 138 -2.08 -4.55 18.34
C GLU A 138 -0.91 -5.16 17.53
N GLU A 139 -0.45 -4.48 16.48
CA GLU A 139 0.63 -4.91 15.60
C GLU A 139 1.76 -3.87 15.56
N GLU A 140 1.78 -2.89 16.48
CA GLU A 140 2.80 -1.84 16.51
C GLU A 140 4.22 -2.39 16.72
N SER A 141 4.32 -3.55 17.38
CA SER A 141 5.57 -4.29 17.57
C SER A 141 6.14 -4.87 16.27
N LYS A 142 5.35 -4.94 15.18
CA LYS A 142 5.78 -5.42 13.86
C LYS A 142 6.37 -4.33 12.97
N ASN A 143 6.24 -3.06 13.35
CA ASN A 143 6.80 -1.95 12.58
C ASN A 143 8.32 -2.11 12.42
N LYS A 144 8.80 -2.15 11.18
CA LYS A 144 10.23 -2.16 10.86
C LYS A 144 10.72 -0.77 10.54
N TYR A 145 11.15 -0.02 11.55
CA TYR A 145 11.61 1.35 11.37
C TYR A 145 12.85 1.47 10.48
N GLU A 146 13.63 0.39 10.30
CA GLU A 146 14.72 0.35 9.32
C GLU A 146 14.25 0.59 7.88
N ASN A 147 12.96 0.40 7.59
CA ASN A 147 12.37 0.70 6.29
C ASN A 147 12.41 2.20 5.95
N LEU A 148 12.38 3.08 6.96
CA LEU A 148 12.27 4.52 6.77
C LEU A 148 13.44 5.10 5.94
N LYS A 149 14.62 4.50 6.02
CA LYS A 149 15.81 4.93 5.25
C LYS A 149 15.70 4.69 3.74
N TYR A 150 14.72 3.88 3.31
CA TYR A 150 14.46 3.59 1.89
C TYR A 150 13.33 4.45 1.32
N LEU A 151 12.76 5.34 2.12
CA LEU A 151 11.78 6.33 1.66
C LEU A 151 12.49 7.54 1.07
N ASN A 152 11.86 8.15 0.07
CA ASN A 152 12.24 9.41 -0.53
C ASN A 152 11.10 10.42 -0.42
N LYS A 153 11.33 11.66 -0.89
CA LYS A 153 10.39 12.78 -0.75
C LYS A 153 9.01 12.55 -1.40
N ASP A 154 8.91 11.66 -2.38
CA ASP A 154 7.66 11.37 -3.09
C ASP A 154 6.88 10.23 -2.39
N ASP A 155 7.50 9.51 -1.45
CA ASP A 155 6.84 8.49 -0.64
C ASP A 155 6.00 9.12 0.49
N GLN A 156 5.25 8.29 1.21
CA GLN A 156 4.34 8.75 2.26
C GLN A 156 4.37 7.79 3.46
N ILE A 157 4.23 8.35 4.65
CA ILE A 157 4.00 7.60 5.88
C ILE A 157 2.58 7.87 6.33
N LYS A 158 1.82 6.83 6.68
CA LYS A 158 0.45 6.97 7.17
C LYS A 158 0.32 6.39 8.56
N PHE A 159 -0.39 7.11 9.42
CA PHE A 159 -0.87 6.63 10.70
C PHE A 159 -2.40 6.58 10.63
N VAL A 160 -2.98 5.42 10.92
CA VAL A 160 -4.41 5.28 11.16
C VAL A 160 -4.66 5.54 12.64
N ILE A 161 -5.48 6.54 12.96
CA ILE A 161 -5.72 7.01 14.31
C ILE A 161 -7.12 6.58 14.73
N CYS A 162 -7.21 5.70 15.73
CA CYS A 162 -8.49 5.23 16.26
C CYS A 162 -8.99 6.08 17.44
N ASP A 163 -8.08 6.68 18.20
CA ASP A 163 -8.38 7.41 19.43
C ASP A 163 -7.25 8.40 19.82
N GLN A 164 -7.40 9.07 20.95
CA GLN A 164 -6.39 10.00 21.48
C GLN A 164 -5.06 9.31 21.81
N THR A 165 -5.07 8.04 22.23
CA THR A 165 -3.85 7.30 22.57
C THR A 165 -3.00 7.09 21.32
N ASP A 166 -3.63 6.67 20.23
CA ASP A 166 -2.99 6.55 18.92
C ASP A 166 -2.46 7.90 18.42
N TYR A 167 -3.20 8.99 18.62
CA TYR A 167 -2.79 10.33 18.24
C TYR A 167 -1.53 10.79 18.99
N GLU A 168 -1.54 10.72 20.33
CA GLU A 168 -0.40 11.13 21.16
C GLU A 168 0.84 10.26 20.87
N TRP A 169 0.63 8.96 20.70
CA TRP A 169 1.70 8.03 20.32
C TRP A 169 2.29 8.39 18.95
N SER A 170 1.44 8.68 17.97
CA SER A 170 1.88 9.04 16.62
C SER A 170 2.65 10.35 16.63
N LYS A 171 2.16 11.36 17.38
CA LYS A 171 2.87 12.64 17.60
C LYS A 171 4.25 12.43 18.22
N GLN A 172 4.36 11.56 19.22
CA GLN A 172 5.66 11.21 19.81
C GLN A 172 6.59 10.55 18.76
N LYS A 173 6.07 9.64 17.94
CA LYS A 173 6.86 8.98 16.88
C LYS A 173 7.34 9.92 15.79
N LEU A 174 6.56 10.94 15.43
CA LEU A 174 7.01 11.99 14.51
C LEU A 174 8.30 12.64 15.00
N SER A 175 8.35 13.00 16.28
CA SER A 175 9.52 13.63 16.89
C SER A 175 10.68 12.65 17.07
N GLU A 176 10.41 11.43 17.57
CA GLU A 176 11.43 10.41 17.84
C GLU A 176 12.17 9.99 16.56
N LEU A 177 11.44 9.85 15.46
CA LEU A 177 11.96 9.37 14.19
C LEU A 177 12.25 10.50 13.20
N ASN A 178 12.04 11.76 13.60
CA ASN A 178 12.20 12.95 12.79
C ASN A 178 11.47 12.87 11.43
N LEU A 179 10.24 12.36 11.42
CA LEU A 179 9.55 12.04 10.15
C LEU A 179 9.15 13.29 9.35
N THR A 180 8.91 14.40 10.05
CA THR A 180 8.53 15.66 9.43
C THR A 180 9.71 16.23 8.62
N GLY A 181 9.51 16.42 7.32
CA GLY A 181 10.52 16.92 6.39
C GLY A 181 11.26 15.86 5.56
N HIS A 182 11.03 14.57 5.80
CA HIS A 182 11.56 13.49 4.96
C HIS A 182 10.64 13.17 3.78
N CYS A 183 9.36 13.00 4.07
CA CYS A 183 8.30 12.73 3.11
C CYS A 183 6.96 13.20 3.70
N GLU A 184 5.87 13.11 2.94
CA GLU A 184 4.55 13.51 3.44
C GLU A 184 4.09 12.54 4.55
N VAL A 185 3.60 13.09 5.66
CA VAL A 185 3.06 12.28 6.76
C VAL A 185 1.55 12.51 6.86
N LEU A 186 0.80 11.41 6.80
CA LEU A 186 -0.65 11.38 6.76
C LEU A 186 -1.19 10.91 8.11
N PHE A 187 -2.09 11.68 8.70
CA PHE A 187 -2.93 11.25 9.82
C PHE A 187 -4.33 10.98 9.29
N SER A 188 -4.76 9.73 9.36
CA SER A 188 -6.07 9.28 8.87
C SER A 188 -6.91 8.81 10.04
N PRO A 189 -8.11 9.38 10.27
CA PRO A 189 -9.00 8.84 11.29
C PRO A 189 -9.51 7.48 10.83
N GLU A 190 -9.55 6.51 11.74
CA GLU A 190 -10.29 5.27 11.50
C GLU A 190 -11.77 5.62 11.37
N HIS A 191 -12.39 5.17 10.28
CA HIS A 191 -13.68 5.67 9.83
C HIS A 191 -14.85 5.44 10.79
N GLN A 192 -14.82 4.37 11.58
CA GLN A 192 -15.93 4.01 12.48
C GLN A 192 -15.75 4.56 13.89
N THR A 193 -14.51 4.70 14.34
CA THR A 193 -14.17 4.94 15.74
C THR A 193 -13.77 6.37 16.04
N LEU A 194 -13.21 7.10 15.06
CA LEU A 194 -12.78 8.48 15.26
C LEU A 194 -13.54 9.45 14.35
N ASN A 195 -14.22 10.44 14.95
CA ASN A 195 -14.80 11.54 14.21
C ASN A 195 -13.66 12.37 13.56
N PRO A 196 -13.67 12.58 12.24
CA PRO A 196 -12.64 13.37 11.57
C PRO A 196 -12.49 14.79 12.13
N THR A 197 -13.58 15.40 12.61
CA THR A 197 -13.53 16.75 13.21
C THR A 197 -12.65 16.76 14.45
N ASP A 198 -12.68 15.70 15.26
CA ASP A 198 -11.88 15.61 16.47
C ASP A 198 -10.39 15.51 16.12
N LEU A 199 -10.03 14.63 15.18
CA LEU A 199 -8.66 14.55 14.69
C LEU A 199 -8.16 15.87 14.07
N ALA A 200 -9.02 16.56 13.31
CA ALA A 200 -8.70 17.87 12.76
C ALA A 200 -8.40 18.89 13.86
N ASN A 201 -9.24 18.95 14.89
CA ASN A 201 -9.06 19.85 16.02
C ASN A 201 -7.75 19.54 16.77
N TRP A 202 -7.45 18.27 17.05
CA TRP A 202 -6.19 17.90 17.72
C TRP A 202 -4.96 18.36 16.93
N ILE A 203 -4.95 18.12 15.61
CA ILE A 203 -3.86 18.56 14.73
C ILE A 203 -3.70 20.09 14.76
N LEU A 204 -4.82 20.84 14.73
CA LEU A 204 -4.81 22.30 14.75
C LEU A 204 -4.37 22.85 16.12
N GLU A 205 -4.86 22.27 17.21
CA GLU A 205 -4.52 22.66 18.59
C GLU A 205 -3.03 22.47 18.88
N ASP A 206 -2.45 21.35 18.43
CA ASP A 206 -1.01 21.09 18.57
C ASP A 206 -0.16 21.79 17.50
N ASN A 207 -0.78 22.44 16.52
CA ASN A 207 -0.11 23.04 15.36
C ASN A 207 0.84 22.02 14.66
N LEU A 208 0.35 20.80 14.49
CA LEU A 208 1.15 19.67 14.03
C LEU A 208 1.36 19.69 12.51
N ASN A 209 2.61 19.63 12.05
CA ASN A 209 2.95 19.65 10.62
C ASN A 209 2.74 18.27 9.97
N VAL A 210 1.48 17.89 9.80
CA VAL A 210 1.04 16.67 9.11
C VAL A 210 -0.14 16.97 8.19
N ARG A 211 -0.37 16.11 7.20
CA ARG A 211 -1.58 16.14 6.38
C ARG A 211 -2.64 15.28 7.03
N MET A 212 -3.77 15.88 7.39
CA MET A 212 -4.97 15.12 7.69
C MET A 212 -5.62 14.60 6.40
N GLN A 213 -6.14 13.38 6.43
CA GLN A 213 -6.84 12.78 5.31
C GLN A 213 -7.98 11.90 5.81
N VAL A 214 -9.14 11.94 5.17
CA VAL A 214 -10.22 10.97 5.40
C VAL A 214 -10.22 9.88 4.33
N GLN A 215 -10.83 8.73 4.62
CA GLN A 215 -11.04 7.66 3.64
C GLN A 215 -12.20 8.03 2.69
N LEU A 216 -11.91 8.83 1.65
CA LEU A 216 -12.94 9.41 0.76
C LEU A 216 -13.87 8.35 0.16
N HIS A 217 -13.34 7.18 -0.20
CA HIS A 217 -14.13 6.08 -0.76
C HIS A 217 -15.27 5.63 0.18
N LYS A 218 -15.09 5.69 1.51
CA LYS A 218 -16.14 5.36 2.48
C LYS A 218 -17.28 6.38 2.52
N TYR A 219 -17.01 7.65 2.19
CA TYR A 219 -18.06 8.66 2.03
C TYR A 219 -18.84 8.50 0.72
N LEU A 220 -18.18 8.02 -0.33
CA LEU A 220 -18.79 7.87 -1.65
C LEU A 220 -19.59 6.56 -1.77
N TRP A 221 -19.07 5.47 -1.21
CA TRP A 221 -19.62 4.12 -1.41
C TRP A 221 -19.75 3.30 -0.12
N GLY A 222 -19.43 3.84 1.06
CA GLY A 222 -19.41 3.07 2.30
C GLY A 222 -18.34 1.96 2.28
N ASN A 223 -18.66 0.82 2.88
CA ASN A 223 -17.76 -0.34 2.95
C ASN A 223 -17.96 -1.32 1.78
N VAL A 224 -18.39 -0.85 0.61
CA VAL A 224 -18.62 -1.72 -0.55
C VAL A 224 -17.27 -2.16 -1.14
N PRO A 225 -16.96 -3.47 -1.21
CA PRO A 225 -15.72 -3.95 -1.83
C PRO A 225 -15.65 -3.60 -3.33
N GLY A 226 -14.44 -3.42 -3.84
CA GLY A 226 -14.21 -3.07 -5.25
C GLY A 226 -14.76 -1.71 -5.69
N LYS A 227 -14.96 -0.79 -4.74
CA LYS A 227 -15.40 0.60 -4.94
C LYS A 227 -14.48 1.58 -4.24
#